data_AF-A0A7C7AF63-F1
#
_entry.id   AF-A0A7C7AF63-F1
#
_cell.length_a   1.000
_cell.length_b   1.000
_cell.length_c   1.000
_cell.angle_alpha   90.00
_cell.angle_beta   90.00
_cell.angle_gamma   90.00
#
_symmetry.space_group_name_H-M   'P 1'
#
loop_
_entity.id
_entity.type
_entity.pdbx_description
1 polymer ?
#
loop_
_entity_poly.entity_id
_entity_poly.type
_entity_poly.pdbx_seq_one_letter_code
_entity_poly.pdbx_strand_id
1 'polypeptide(L)'
;MVVNGEFIKNRINKLYIGKINELAAKYSQTPVRFKFICQDEIKHEEVHTDRKISIDYRQGNLNAGFTFDSFVVGKSNMFAFRMAMKVADQPGVVANPFYIFGDVGLGKTHLMQSIGNYILDHDVSKRVLYVKADNFIEDFVSLLSKNNKNDEFNNKYRDID
;
A
#
# COMPACT_ATOMS: atom_id res chain seq x y z
N MET A 1 4.44 20.15 -8.68
CA MET A 1 4.75 21.51 -9.16
C MET A 1 6.12 21.91 -8.61
N VAL A 2 6.99 22.48 -9.44
CA VAL A 2 8.37 22.82 -9.05
C VAL A 2 8.39 24.21 -8.40
N VAL A 3 9.07 24.34 -7.27
CA VAL A 3 9.17 25.60 -6.51
C VAL A 3 10.63 25.96 -6.20
N ASN A 4 10.92 27.25 -6.21
CA ASN A 4 12.28 27.78 -6.04
C ASN A 4 12.67 27.82 -4.56
N GLY A 5 13.19 26.71 -4.06
CA GLY A 5 13.80 26.62 -2.73
C GLY A 5 12.93 25.98 -1.67
N GLU A 6 13.60 25.30 -0.74
CA GLU A 6 12.99 24.43 0.27
C GLU A 6 12.17 25.19 1.30
N PHE A 7 12.57 26.42 1.62
CA PHE A 7 11.79 27.32 2.48
C PHE A 7 10.41 27.63 1.87
N ILE A 8 10.36 27.92 0.56
CA ILE A 8 9.11 28.22 -0.15
C ILE A 8 8.25 26.96 -0.25
N LYS A 9 8.85 25.81 -0.57
CA LYS A 9 8.18 24.50 -0.56
C LYS A 9 7.51 24.23 0.79
N ASN A 10 8.24 24.37 1.89
CA ASN A 10 7.75 24.08 3.23
C ASN A 10 6.66 25.07 3.66
N ARG A 11 6.81 26.36 3.32
CA ARG A 11 5.80 27.38 3.61
C ARG A 11 4.51 27.16 2.83
N ILE A 12 4.60 26.79 1.54
CA ILE A 12 3.44 26.48 0.70
C ILE A 12 2.75 25.21 1.20
N ASN A 13 3.50 24.14 1.46
CA ASN A 13 2.96 22.90 2.00
C ASN A 13 2.27 23.13 3.35
N LYS A 14 2.86 23.91 4.25
CA LYS A 14 2.29 24.13 5.59
C LYS A 14 1.04 25.01 5.57
N LEU A 15 1.01 26.06 4.74
CA LEU A 15 -0.02 27.10 4.82
C LEU A 15 -1.12 26.99 3.77
N TYR A 16 -0.81 26.43 2.59
CA TYR A 16 -1.69 26.52 1.43
C TYR A 16 -2.15 25.16 0.90
N ILE A 17 -1.52 24.04 1.29
CA ILE A 17 -1.87 22.72 0.77
C ILE A 17 -3.33 22.34 1.02
N GLY A 18 -3.86 22.67 2.20
CA GLY A 18 -5.25 22.40 2.56
C GLY A 18 -6.22 23.14 1.65
N LYS A 19 -6.02 24.45 1.48
CA LYS A 19 -6.84 25.29 0.59
C LYS A 19 -6.74 24.88 -0.86
N ILE A 20 -5.55 24.48 -1.31
CA ILE A 20 -5.32 24.03 -2.70
C ILE A 20 -6.07 22.72 -2.95
N ASN A 21 -5.99 21.76 -2.01
CA ASN A 21 -6.73 20.51 -2.12
C ASN A 21 -8.25 20.71 -2.06
N GLU A 22 -8.73 21.63 -1.21
CA GLU A 22 -10.15 22.00 -1.12
C GLU A 22 -10.67 22.63 -2.42
N LEU A 23 -9.92 23.57 -3.00
CA LEU A 23 -10.24 24.15 -4.30
C LEU A 23 -10.18 23.11 -5.41
N ALA A 24 -9.16 22.25 -5.42
CA ALA A 24 -9.05 21.20 -6.42
C ALA A 24 -10.22 20.21 -6.36
N ALA A 25 -10.68 19.85 -5.16
CA ALA A 25 -11.86 19.01 -4.98
C ALA A 25 -13.15 19.69 -5.49
N LYS A 26 -13.24 21.02 -5.43
CA LYS A 26 -14.39 21.78 -5.94
C LYS A 26 -14.48 21.82 -7.46
N TYR A 27 -13.34 21.80 -8.16
CA TYR A 27 -13.29 21.95 -9.61
C TYR A 27 -12.90 20.66 -10.37
N SER A 28 -12.43 19.63 -9.67
CA SER A 28 -12.07 18.33 -10.24
C SER A 28 -13.11 17.27 -9.88
N GLN A 29 -13.53 16.46 -10.87
CA GLN A 29 -14.42 15.31 -10.64
C GLN A 29 -13.68 14.12 -9.99
N THR A 30 -12.36 14.19 -9.85
CA THR A 30 -11.51 13.17 -9.20
C THR A 30 -10.62 13.80 -8.12
N PRO A 31 -10.31 13.06 -7.03
CA PRO A 31 -9.46 13.58 -5.96
C PRO A 31 -8.01 13.75 -6.44
N VAL A 32 -7.55 15.00 -6.51
CA VAL A 32 -6.19 15.35 -6.93
C VAL A 32 -5.32 15.67 -5.71
N ARG A 33 -4.16 15.01 -5.60
CA ARG A 33 -3.14 15.33 -4.59
C ARG A 33 -1.99 16.11 -5.21
N PHE A 34 -1.68 17.27 -4.65
CA PHE A 34 -0.57 18.10 -5.11
C PHE A 34 0.68 17.81 -4.29
N LYS A 35 1.81 17.61 -4.98
CA LYS A 35 3.15 17.57 -4.36
C LYS A 35 3.98 18.72 -4.92
N PHE A 36 4.54 19.53 -4.02
CA PHE A 36 5.52 20.55 -4.35
C PHE A 36 6.92 19.97 -4.21
N ILE A 37 7.76 20.16 -5.21
CA ILE A 37 9.14 19.65 -5.27
C ILE A 37 10.11 20.79 -5.60
N CYS A 38 11.32 20.74 -5.06
CA CYS A 38 12.38 21.68 -5.43
C CYS A 38 13.08 21.20 -6.71
N GLN A 39 13.74 22.12 -7.42
CA GLN A 39 14.40 21.80 -8.69
C GLN A 39 15.56 20.81 -8.53
N ASP A 40 16.19 20.79 -7.35
CA ASP A 40 17.27 19.85 -6.98
C ASP A 40 16.74 18.44 -6.64
N GLU A 41 15.46 18.31 -6.30
CA GLU A 41 14.81 17.02 -6.02
C GLU A 41 14.45 16.26 -7.30
N ILE A 42 14.59 16.89 -8.47
CA ILE A 42 14.33 16.28 -9.78
C ILE A 42 15.55 15.46 -10.24
N LYS A 43 16.75 15.68 -9.68
CA LYS A 43 18.01 15.09 -10.17
C LYS A 43 18.68 14.07 -9.26
N HIS A 44 18.18 13.82 -8.06
CA HIS A 44 18.76 12.82 -7.14
C HIS A 44 17.76 11.73 -6.76
N GLU A 45 17.55 10.77 -7.66
CA GLU A 45 17.21 9.40 -7.27
C GLU A 45 18.50 8.56 -7.27
N GLU A 46 19.42 8.86 -6.36
CA GLU A 46 20.43 7.89 -5.95
C GLU A 46 19.90 7.09 -4.75
N VAL A 47 19.86 5.77 -4.94
CA VAL A 47 19.38 4.77 -3.98
C VAL A 47 20.34 4.74 -2.78
N HIS A 48 20.01 5.48 -1.73
CA HIS A 48 20.68 5.36 -0.43
C HIS A 48 19.85 4.51 0.53
N THR A 49 20.37 3.32 0.81
CA THR A 49 19.79 2.21 1.60
C THR A 49 19.80 2.42 3.13
N ASP A 50 19.72 3.65 3.61
CA ASP A 50 19.68 3.93 5.06
C ASP A 50 18.83 5.17 5.40
N ARG A 51 17.63 5.24 4.82
CA ARG A 51 16.58 6.05 5.44
C ARG A 51 15.97 5.20 6.55
N LYS A 52 15.87 5.74 7.76
CA LYS A 52 14.74 5.40 8.64
C LYS A 52 13.49 5.78 7.85
N ILE A 53 13.04 4.87 6.98
CA ILE A 53 11.79 4.98 6.26
C ILE A 53 10.76 4.96 7.39
N SER A 54 10.11 6.10 7.66
CA SER A 54 8.82 6.05 8.32
C SER A 54 7.94 5.22 7.40
N ILE A 55 7.83 3.93 7.72
CA ILE A 55 7.01 3.01 6.95
C ILE A 55 5.58 3.45 7.23
N ASP A 56 5.01 4.22 6.30
CA ASP A 56 3.62 4.62 6.39
C ASP A 56 2.77 3.38 6.15
N TYR A 57 2.10 2.92 7.20
CA TYR A 57 1.16 1.81 7.10
C TYR A 57 -0.23 2.34 6.75
N ARG A 58 -0.88 1.68 5.79
CA ARG A 58 -2.28 1.92 5.43
C ARG A 58 -3.21 1.02 6.24
N GLN A 59 -4.52 1.24 6.08
CA GLN A 59 -5.54 0.32 6.59
C GLN A 59 -5.23 -1.11 6.15
N GLY A 60 -5.52 -2.08 7.02
CA GLY A 60 -5.22 -3.48 6.71
C GLY A 60 -3.78 -3.91 6.91
N ASN A 61 -2.94 -3.13 7.61
CA ASN A 61 -1.54 -3.46 7.89
C ASN A 61 -0.68 -3.57 6.62
N LEU A 62 -0.97 -2.75 5.61
CA LEU A 62 -0.22 -2.69 4.36
C LEU A 62 0.89 -1.64 4.44
N ASN A 63 2.11 -2.00 4.04
CA ASN A 63 3.20 -1.05 3.87
C ASN A 63 2.96 -0.22 2.60
N ALA A 64 2.79 1.10 2.72
CA ALA A 64 2.50 1.98 1.59
C ALA A 64 3.62 2.04 0.54
N GLY A 65 4.85 1.61 0.88
CA GLY A 65 5.98 1.53 -0.05
C GLY A 65 5.97 0.30 -0.95
N PHE A 66 5.17 -0.72 -0.64
CA PHE A 66 5.06 -1.94 -1.44
C PHE A 66 3.95 -1.78 -2.49
N THR A 67 4.27 -1.13 -3.60
CA THR A 67 3.37 -0.93 -4.75
C THR A 67 3.87 -1.71 -5.96
N PHE A 68 3.03 -1.85 -7.00
CA PHE A 68 3.51 -2.43 -8.26
C PHE A 68 4.56 -1.54 -8.94
N ASP A 69 4.43 -0.22 -8.82
CA ASP A 69 5.38 0.74 -9.40
C ASP A 69 6.79 0.63 -8.78
N SER A 70 6.88 0.27 -7.50
CA SER A 70 8.16 0.08 -6.81
C SER A 70 8.75 -1.32 -6.98
N PHE A 71 8.05 -2.24 -7.65
CA PHE A 71 8.50 -3.62 -7.84
C PHE A 71 9.41 -3.76 -9.08
N VAL A 72 10.61 -4.30 -8.87
CA VAL A 72 11.56 -4.53 -9.97
C VAL A 72 11.20 -5.81 -10.74
N VAL A 73 10.71 -5.64 -11.96
CA VAL A 73 10.32 -6.74 -12.85
C VAL A 73 11.53 -7.27 -13.62
N GLY A 74 11.72 -8.58 -13.58
CA GLY A 74 12.72 -9.32 -14.36
C GLY A 74 12.12 -10.60 -14.95
N LYS A 75 12.85 -11.27 -15.85
CA LYS A 75 12.37 -12.47 -16.54
C LYS A 75 11.86 -13.57 -15.59
N SER A 76 12.51 -13.75 -14.45
CA SER A 76 12.18 -14.78 -13.45
C SER A 76 10.91 -14.49 -12.64
N ASN A 77 10.51 -13.23 -12.49
CA ASN A 77 9.36 -12.82 -11.68
C ASN A 77 8.21 -12.22 -12.51
N MET A 78 8.41 -12.06 -13.82
CA MET A 78 7.44 -11.43 -14.73
C MET A 78 6.08 -12.11 -14.73
N PHE A 79 6.04 -13.45 -14.67
CA PHE A 79 4.78 -14.17 -14.62
C PHE A 79 4.00 -13.88 -13.32
N ALA A 80 4.67 -13.97 -12.16
CA ALA A 80 4.08 -13.66 -10.86
C ALA A 80 3.60 -12.21 -10.78
N PHE A 81 4.39 -11.26 -11.30
CA PHE A 81 4.02 -9.85 -11.37
C PHE A 81 2.76 -9.62 -12.21
N ARG A 82 2.70 -10.18 -13.44
CA ARG A 82 1.54 -10.04 -14.33
C ARG A 82 0.28 -10.68 -13.73
N MET A 83 0.41 -11.84 -13.11
CA MET A 83 -0.71 -12.49 -12.43
C MET A 83 -1.19 -11.68 -11.23
N ALA A 84 -0.26 -11.16 -10.41
CA ALA A 84 -0.59 -10.32 -9.26
C ALA A 84 -1.33 -9.04 -9.69
N MET A 85 -0.86 -8.36 -10.74
CA MET A 85 -1.59 -7.22 -11.32
C MET A 85 -3.00 -7.61 -11.76
N LYS A 86 -3.15 -8.74 -12.45
CA LYS A 86 -4.45 -9.16 -12.97
C LYS A 86 -5.42 -9.53 -11.84
N VAL A 87 -4.93 -10.16 -10.77
CA VAL A 87 -5.69 -10.43 -9.54
C VAL A 87 -6.08 -9.13 -8.82
N ALA A 88 -5.21 -8.13 -8.79
CA ALA A 88 -5.52 -6.85 -8.16
C ALA A 88 -6.56 -6.03 -8.95
N ASP A 89 -6.52 -6.09 -10.28
CA ASP A 89 -7.50 -5.48 -11.21
C ASP A 89 -8.88 -6.11 -11.09
N GLN A 90 -8.95 -7.44 -10.90
CA GLN A 90 -10.21 -8.18 -10.80
C GLN A 90 -10.18 -9.18 -9.62
N PRO A 91 -10.23 -8.68 -8.37
CA PRO A 91 -10.15 -9.53 -7.17
C PRO A 91 -11.25 -10.59 -7.15
N GLY A 92 -10.90 -11.84 -6.84
CA GLY A 92 -11.84 -12.95 -6.73
C GLY A 92 -12.34 -13.55 -8.07
N VAL A 93 -12.18 -12.84 -9.19
CA VAL A 93 -12.61 -13.32 -10.52
C VAL A 93 -11.52 -14.11 -11.22
N VAL A 94 -10.29 -13.59 -11.19
CA VAL A 94 -9.15 -14.18 -11.92
C VAL A 94 -8.64 -15.42 -11.20
N ALA A 95 -8.57 -15.37 -9.87
CA ALA A 95 -8.20 -16.48 -9.01
C ALA A 95 -8.72 -16.24 -7.58
N ASN A 96 -9.21 -17.29 -6.93
CA ASN A 96 -9.50 -17.33 -5.50
C ASN A 96 -9.32 -18.77 -4.98
N PRO A 97 -8.22 -19.10 -4.27
CA PRO A 97 -7.12 -18.22 -3.86
C PRO A 97 -6.07 -18.00 -4.97
N PHE A 98 -5.28 -16.94 -4.84
CA PHE A 98 -4.05 -16.71 -5.59
C PHE A 98 -2.83 -17.03 -4.71
N TYR A 99 -1.92 -17.89 -5.19
CA TYR A 99 -0.77 -18.37 -4.42
C TYR A 99 0.56 -18.01 -5.10
N ILE A 100 1.49 -17.42 -4.34
CA ILE A 100 2.83 -17.04 -4.80
C ILE A 100 3.88 -17.80 -3.99
N PHE A 101 4.76 -18.56 -4.66
CA PHE A 101 5.85 -19.31 -4.04
C PHE A 101 7.18 -19.06 -4.77
N GLY A 102 8.28 -19.42 -4.12
CA GLY A 102 9.64 -19.23 -4.60
C GLY A 102 10.62 -18.96 -3.46
N ASP A 103 11.91 -18.88 -3.77
CA ASP A 103 12.97 -18.66 -2.78
C ASP A 103 12.87 -17.30 -2.06
N VAL A 104 13.65 -17.16 -0.99
CA VAL A 104 13.76 -15.93 -0.21
C VAL A 104 14.25 -14.78 -1.12
N GLY A 105 13.74 -13.57 -0.92
CA GLY A 105 14.18 -12.39 -1.67
C GLY A 105 13.57 -12.21 -3.07
N LEU A 106 12.72 -13.14 -3.56
CA LEU A 106 12.08 -13.01 -4.88
C LEU A 106 10.84 -12.09 -4.91
N GLY A 107 10.60 -11.34 -3.83
CA GLY A 107 9.55 -10.32 -3.80
C GLY A 107 8.12 -10.82 -3.53
N LYS A 108 7.95 -12.04 -3.00
CA LYS A 108 6.63 -12.61 -2.63
C LYS A 108 5.80 -11.67 -1.74
N THR A 109 6.41 -11.19 -0.65
CA THR A 109 5.75 -10.26 0.29
C THR A 109 5.45 -8.91 -0.35
N HIS A 110 6.33 -8.43 -1.23
CA HIS A 110 6.13 -7.19 -1.96
C HIS A 110 4.92 -7.32 -2.88
N LEU A 111 4.88 -8.34 -3.76
CA LEU A 111 3.74 -8.58 -4.65
C LEU A 111 2.41 -8.74 -3.88
N MET A 112 2.41 -9.50 -2.79
CA MET A 112 1.20 -9.72 -2.00
C MET A 112 0.65 -8.42 -1.39
N GLN A 113 1.53 -7.55 -0.88
CA GLN A 113 1.10 -6.24 -0.37
C GLN A 113 0.77 -5.25 -1.49
N SER A 114 1.46 -5.33 -2.64
CA SER A 114 1.14 -4.50 -3.82
C SER A 114 -0.29 -4.73 -4.32
N ILE A 115 -0.79 -5.97 -4.27
CA ILE A 115 -2.19 -6.28 -4.57
C ILE A 115 -3.12 -5.47 -3.65
N GLY A 116 -2.89 -5.53 -2.34
CA GLY A 116 -3.71 -4.82 -1.37
C GLY A 116 -3.66 -3.30 -1.52
N ASN A 117 -2.46 -2.75 -1.71
CA ASN A 117 -2.28 -1.32 -1.96
C ASN A 117 -2.98 -0.87 -3.25
N TYR A 118 -2.84 -1.64 -4.33
CA TYR A 118 -3.51 -1.36 -5.60
C TYR A 118 -5.03 -1.34 -5.46
N ILE A 119 -5.61 -2.32 -4.76
CA ILE A 119 -7.06 -2.35 -4.50
C ILE A 119 -7.50 -1.07 -3.77
N LEU A 120 -6.80 -0.67 -2.71
CA LEU A 120 -7.13 0.53 -1.94
C LEU A 120 -6.88 1.85 -2.69
N ASP A 121 -5.91 1.86 -3.62
CA ASP A 121 -5.67 3.03 -4.49
C ASP A 121 -6.82 3.23 -5.49
N HIS A 122 -7.51 2.16 -5.91
CA HIS A 122 -8.65 2.23 -6.82
C HIS A 122 -9.98 2.43 -6.09
N ASP A 123 -10.14 1.83 -4.91
CA ASP A 123 -11.34 1.97 -4.08
C ASP A 123 -11.00 1.89 -2.59
N VAL A 124 -10.97 3.06 -1.95
CA VAL A 124 -10.67 3.22 -0.51
C VAL A 124 -11.75 2.63 0.40
N SER A 125 -12.95 2.33 -0.14
CA SER A 125 -14.04 1.72 0.64
C SER A 125 -13.89 0.21 0.80
N LYS A 126 -13.00 -0.42 0.02
CA LYS A 126 -12.73 -1.86 0.13
C LYS A 126 -12.01 -2.17 1.44
N ARG A 127 -12.33 -3.34 2.00
CA ARG A 127 -11.63 -3.90 3.14
C ARG A 127 -10.53 -4.82 2.64
N VAL A 128 -9.30 -4.54 3.05
CA VAL A 128 -8.14 -5.36 2.74
C VAL A 128 -7.43 -5.67 4.05
N LEU A 129 -6.96 -6.89 4.24
CA LEU A 129 -6.15 -7.28 5.38
C LEU A 129 -4.90 -8.02 4.91
N TYR A 130 -3.74 -7.54 5.33
CA TYR A 130 -2.48 -8.26 5.28
C TYR A 130 -2.14 -8.80 6.68
N VAL A 131 -1.94 -10.11 6.76
CA VAL A 131 -1.56 -10.80 8.00
C VAL A 131 -0.39 -11.74 7.74
N LYS A 132 0.56 -11.77 8.67
CA LYS A 132 1.62 -12.79 8.69
C LYS A 132 1.07 -14.08 9.28
N ALA A 133 1.54 -15.22 8.80
CA ALA A 133 1.10 -16.53 9.31
C ALA A 133 1.27 -16.63 10.84
N ASP A 134 2.42 -16.20 11.38
CA ASP A 134 2.67 -16.25 12.82
C ASP A 134 1.66 -15.42 13.62
N ASN A 135 1.38 -14.18 13.18
CA ASN A 135 0.35 -13.34 13.82
C ASN A 135 -1.03 -13.99 13.78
N PHE A 136 -1.39 -14.64 12.66
CA PHE A 136 -2.67 -15.35 12.56
C PHE A 136 -2.72 -16.51 13.55
N ILE A 137 -1.63 -17.28 13.69
CA ILE A 137 -1.54 -18.38 14.64
C ILE A 137 -1.60 -17.88 16.08
N GLU A 138 -0.91 -16.79 16.42
CA GLU A 138 -0.98 -16.14 17.73
C GLU A 138 -2.42 -15.72 18.07
N ASP A 139 -3.10 -15.04 17.14
CA ASP A 139 -4.49 -14.61 17.31
C ASP A 139 -5.44 -15.82 17.45
N PHE A 140 -5.17 -16.91 16.70
CA PHE A 140 -5.93 -18.15 16.78
C PHE A 140 -5.74 -18.88 18.11
N VAL A 141 -4.51 -18.94 18.65
CA VAL A 141 -4.25 -19.54 19.97
C VAL A 141 -4.88 -18.72 21.09
N SER A 142 -4.84 -17.39 20.98
CA SER A 142 -5.52 -16.47 21.90
C SER A 142 -7.03 -16.68 21.91
N LEU A 143 -7.64 -16.92 20.73
CA LEU A 143 -9.05 -17.28 20.59
C LEU A 143 -9.39 -18.56 21.38
N LEU A 144 -8.61 -19.63 21.20
CA LEU A 144 -8.85 -20.91 21.87
C LEU A 144 -8.69 -20.83 23.40
N SER A 145 -7.72 -20.06 23.86
CA SER A 145 -7.38 -19.96 25.29
C SER A 145 -8.43 -19.22 26.12
N LYS A 146 -9.17 -18.29 25.51
CA LYS A 146 -10.06 -17.37 26.24
C LYS A 146 -11.46 -17.91 26.52
N ASN A 147 -11.82 -19.11 26.03
CA ASN A 147 -13.10 -19.83 26.28
C ASN A 147 -14.40 -19.00 26.14
N ASN A 148 -14.30 -17.81 25.54
CA ASN A 148 -15.39 -16.89 25.29
C ASN A 148 -15.55 -16.77 23.77
N LYS A 149 -16.81 -16.71 23.35
CA LYS A 149 -17.25 -16.49 21.98
C LYS A 149 -16.66 -15.16 21.48
N ASN A 150 -15.43 -15.18 20.98
CA ASN A 150 -14.76 -13.96 20.54
C ASN A 150 -15.21 -13.65 19.12
N ASP A 151 -16.20 -12.76 19.03
CA ASP A 151 -16.57 -12.08 17.79
C ASP A 151 -15.36 -11.35 17.19
N GLU A 152 -14.39 -10.90 17.99
CA GLU A 152 -13.22 -10.16 17.53
C GLU A 152 -12.37 -10.89 16.48
N PHE A 153 -12.10 -12.19 16.65
CA PHE A 153 -11.34 -12.97 15.66
C PHE A 153 -12.16 -13.11 14.36
N ASN A 154 -13.45 -13.42 14.46
CA ASN A 154 -14.32 -13.55 13.30
C ASN A 154 -14.48 -12.19 12.58
N ASN A 155 -14.69 -11.10 13.31
CA ASN A 155 -14.79 -9.76 12.76
C ASN A 155 -13.47 -9.33 12.09
N LYS A 156 -12.33 -9.79 12.59
CA LYS A 156 -11.03 -9.49 11.99
C LYS A 156 -10.75 -10.29 10.73
N TYR A 157 -11.16 -11.56 10.64
CA TYR A 157 -10.73 -12.47 9.56
C TYR A 157 -11.84 -12.92 8.60
N ARG A 158 -13.11 -12.89 9.01
CA ARG A 158 -14.29 -13.27 8.20
C ARG A 158 -15.06 -12.08 7.67
N ASP A 159 -15.17 -11.00 8.44
CA ASP A 159 -15.81 -9.76 7.97
C ASP A 159 -14.88 -8.97 7.05
N ILE A 160 -14.18 -9.62 6.11
CA ILE A 160 -13.40 -8.94 5.06
C ILE A 160 -13.97 -9.28 3.69
N ASP A 161 -14.71 -10.38 3.56
CA ASP A 161 -15.48 -10.74 2.38
C ASP A 161 -16.69 -9.79 2.15
#